data_AF-A0A1G4PJJ6-F1
#
_entry.id   AF-A0A1G4PJJ6-F1
#
_cell.length_a   1.000
_cell.length_b   1.000
_cell.length_c   1.000
_cell.angle_alpha   90.00
_cell.angle_beta   90.00
_cell.angle_gamma   90.00
#
_symmetry.space_group_name_H-M   'P 1'
#
loop_
_entity.id
_entity.type
_entity.pdbx_description
1 polymer ?
#
loop_
_entity_poly.entity_id
_entity_poly.type
_entity_poly.pdbx_seq_one_letter_code
_entity_poly.pdbx_strand_id
1 'polypeptide(L)'
;MDNENGNQGQGGGRYDAIKHIDFLIDTIKDASSVPFTDKCSIERSETINSLEALKRNLPPSIAQANDIVNRAQDIINTAREKNKKILDDANRMYAMKVNDHEITRGAREEAANIIANAEAQAEELRRNAHLYVRSLLEDVNNTLGESIARVQTNLKEIDSTIDHD
;
A
#
# COMPACT_ATOMS: atom_id res chain seq x y z
N MET A 1 15.89 38.39 14.18
CA MET A 1 16.38 39.33 13.15
C MET A 1 16.40 38.53 11.86
N ASP A 2 15.21 38.33 11.29
CA ASP A 2 15.03 37.53 10.09
C ASP A 2 14.82 38.50 8.93
N ASN A 3 15.82 38.55 8.08
CA ASN A 3 15.94 39.47 6.96
C ASN A 3 15.05 38.96 5.81
N GLU A 4 13.80 39.41 5.79
CA GLU A 4 12.93 39.30 4.62
C GLU A 4 13.39 40.31 3.55
N ASN A 5 14.41 39.93 2.78
CA ASN A 5 14.74 40.61 1.54
C ASN A 5 14.69 39.62 0.39
N GLY A 6 13.57 39.64 -0.34
CA GLY A 6 13.24 38.66 -1.35
C GLY A 6 12.38 39.24 -2.46
N ASN A 7 12.97 40.20 -3.18
CA ASN A 7 12.76 40.40 -4.61
C ASN A 7 11.31 40.66 -5.06
N GLN A 8 10.95 41.95 -5.10
CA GLN A 8 9.84 42.46 -5.90
C GLN A 8 10.12 42.15 -7.39
N GLY A 9 9.65 40.99 -7.85
CA GLY A 9 9.58 40.67 -9.26
C GLY A 9 8.62 41.65 -9.92
N GLN A 10 9.18 42.63 -10.64
CA GLN A 10 8.44 43.46 -11.59
C GLN A 10 7.58 42.55 -12.46
N GLY A 11 6.27 42.73 -12.37
CA GLY A 11 5.30 42.12 -13.28
C GLY A 11 5.46 42.74 -14.67
N GLY A 12 6.51 42.36 -15.38
CA GLY A 12 6.61 42.55 -16.83
C GLY A 12 5.52 41.68 -17.45
N GLY A 13 4.39 42.30 -17.81
CA GLY A 13 3.32 41.62 -18.53
C GLY A 13 3.92 40.87 -19.72
N ARG A 14 3.76 39.55 -19.75
CA ARG A 14 4.24 38.70 -20.85
C ARG A 14 3.77 39.34 -22.15
N TYR A 15 4.72 39.68 -23.01
CA TYR A 15 4.43 40.21 -24.34
C TYR A 15 3.57 39.18 -25.09
N ASP A 16 2.29 39.52 -25.26
CA ASP A 16 1.31 38.67 -25.90
C ASP A 16 1.31 38.99 -27.39
N ALA A 17 2.19 38.30 -28.11
CA ALA A 17 2.38 38.54 -29.53
C ALA A 17 1.09 38.29 -30.34
N ILE A 18 0.22 37.39 -29.88
CA ILE A 18 -1.07 37.11 -30.54
C ILE A 18 -1.96 38.34 -30.42
N LYS A 19 -2.13 38.89 -29.21
CA LYS A 19 -2.91 40.13 -29.04
C LYS A 19 -2.35 41.31 -29.84
N HIS A 20 -1.03 41.39 -29.97
CA HIS A 20 -0.40 42.45 -30.75
C HIS A 20 -0.60 42.28 -32.26
N ILE A 21 -0.62 41.03 -32.74
CA ILE A 21 -0.98 40.70 -34.13
C ILE A 21 -2.45 41.00 -34.38
N ASP A 22 -3.35 40.61 -33.47
CA ASP A 22 -4.78 40.88 -33.58
C ASP A 22 -5.05 42.39 -33.64
N PHE A 23 -4.39 43.17 -32.79
CA PHE A 23 -4.45 44.63 -32.82
C PHE A 23 -3.99 45.20 -34.17
N LEU A 24 -2.89 44.70 -34.73
CA LEU A 24 -2.39 45.12 -36.05
C LEU A 24 -3.38 44.76 -37.17
N ILE A 25 -3.97 43.56 -37.11
CA ILE A 25 -4.98 43.11 -38.07
C ILE A 25 -6.20 44.03 -38.02
N ASP A 26 -6.70 44.35 -36.83
CA ASP A 26 -7.88 45.21 -36.67
C ASP A 26 -7.59 46.65 -37.11
N THR A 27 -6.40 47.17 -36.81
CA THR A 27 -5.95 48.48 -37.31
C THR A 27 -5.95 48.55 -38.84
N ILE A 28 -5.56 47.46 -39.52
CA ILE A 28 -5.58 47.39 -40.99
C ILE A 28 -7.00 47.25 -41.53
N LYS A 29 -7.90 46.54 -40.82
CA LYS A 29 -9.32 46.43 -41.20
C LYS A 29 -10.05 47.77 -41.09
N ASP A 30 -9.73 48.57 -40.08
CA ASP A 30 -10.35 49.87 -39.82
C ASP A 30 -9.74 51.02 -40.66
N ALA A 31 -8.67 50.73 -41.41
CA ALA A 31 -7.98 51.71 -42.24
C ALA A 31 -8.84 52.20 -43.41
N SER A 32 -8.69 53.48 -43.76
CA SER A 32 -9.47 54.12 -44.83
C SER A 32 -9.19 53.47 -46.19
N SER A 33 -10.23 53.00 -46.88
CA SER A 33 -10.11 52.32 -48.18
C SER A 33 -10.03 53.30 -49.35
N VAL A 34 -9.26 52.96 -50.37
CA VAL A 34 -9.15 53.73 -51.61
C VAL A 34 -10.23 53.27 -52.60
N PRO A 35 -11.09 54.19 -53.13
CA PRO A 35 -12.20 53.82 -54.01
C PRO A 35 -11.78 52.97 -55.20
N PHE A 36 -12.61 51.98 -55.54
CA PHE A 36 -12.40 51.04 -56.65
C PHE A 36 -11.14 50.15 -56.54
N THR A 37 -10.55 50.03 -55.34
CA THR A 37 -9.39 49.15 -55.09
C THR A 37 -9.49 48.45 -53.73
N ASP A 38 -8.82 47.31 -53.55
CA ASP A 38 -8.65 46.64 -52.24
C ASP A 38 -7.49 47.25 -51.40
N LYS A 39 -7.09 48.49 -51.68
CA LYS A 39 -5.98 49.15 -50.98
C LYS A 39 -6.51 50.02 -49.85
N CYS A 40 -5.81 50.03 -48.73
CA CYS A 40 -6.09 50.91 -47.59
C CYS A 40 -4.94 51.91 -47.34
N SER A 41 -5.29 53.06 -46.79
CA SER A 41 -4.37 54.10 -46.36
C SER A 41 -4.07 53.91 -44.87
N ILE A 42 -2.80 53.68 -44.55
CA ILE A 42 -2.29 53.47 -43.19
C ILE A 42 -1.10 54.37 -42.91
N GLU A 43 -0.88 54.68 -41.63
CA GLU A 43 0.33 55.38 -41.21
C GLU A 43 1.54 54.43 -41.28
N ARG A 44 2.35 54.62 -42.32
CA ARG A 44 3.50 53.78 -42.63
C ARG A 44 4.48 53.68 -41.45
N SER A 45 4.79 54.81 -40.81
CA SER A 45 5.75 54.87 -39.71
C SER A 45 5.29 54.08 -38.49
N GLU A 46 4.03 54.26 -38.08
CA GLU A 46 3.44 53.55 -36.95
C GLU A 46 3.34 52.04 -37.20
N THR A 47 2.92 51.66 -38.41
CA THR A 47 2.78 50.25 -38.78
C THR A 47 4.13 49.54 -38.80
N ILE A 48 5.16 50.17 -39.37
CA ILE A 48 6.53 49.64 -39.36
C ILE A 48 7.04 49.50 -37.92
N ASN A 49 6.84 50.52 -37.06
CA ASN A 49 7.26 50.47 -35.67
C ASN A 49 6.61 49.33 -34.89
N SER A 50 5.30 49.11 -35.07
CA SER A 50 4.60 47.98 -34.43
C SER A 50 5.07 46.63 -34.95
N LEU A 51 5.32 46.47 -36.25
CA LEU A 51 5.88 45.25 -36.83
C LEU A 51 7.32 44.99 -36.34
N GLU A 52 8.14 46.02 -36.17
CA GLU A 52 9.47 45.90 -35.60
C GLU A 52 9.44 45.52 -34.12
N ALA A 53 8.48 46.03 -33.36
CA ALA A 53 8.26 45.64 -31.97
C ALA A 53 7.87 44.15 -31.89
N LEU A 54 6.96 43.69 -32.76
CA LEU A 54 6.61 42.28 -32.87
C LEU A 54 7.82 41.41 -33.22
N LYS A 55 8.62 41.82 -34.22
CA LYS A 55 9.82 41.12 -34.63
C LYS A 55 10.87 41.02 -33.52
N ARG A 56 11.01 42.04 -32.68
CA ARG A 56 11.95 42.05 -31.54
C ARG A 56 11.49 41.19 -30.38
N ASN A 57 10.20 41.20 -30.06
CA ASN A 57 9.68 40.58 -28.85
C ASN A 57 9.18 39.14 -29.03
N LEU A 58 8.80 38.73 -30.25
CA LEU A 58 8.28 37.38 -30.51
C LEU A 58 9.35 36.28 -30.35
N PRO A 59 10.57 36.37 -30.93
CA PRO A 59 11.60 35.34 -30.77
C PRO A 59 11.98 35.02 -29.31
N PRO A 60 12.27 36.01 -28.44
CA PRO A 60 12.61 35.70 -27.04
C PRO A 60 11.42 35.13 -26.26
N SER A 61 10.18 35.53 -26.57
CA SER A 61 8.97 34.98 -25.95
C SER A 61 8.79 33.49 -26.28
N ILE A 62 9.02 33.08 -27.54
CA ILE A 62 8.99 31.67 -27.95
C ILE A 62 10.12 30.88 -27.29
N ALA A 63 11.35 31.44 -27.25
CA ALA A 63 12.48 30.79 -26.58
C ALA A 63 12.18 30.52 -25.10
N GLN A 64 11.64 31.52 -24.40
CA GLN A 64 11.25 31.38 -23.00
C GLN A 64 10.15 30.34 -22.80
N ALA A 65 9.16 30.27 -23.70
CA ALA A 65 8.11 29.25 -23.64
C ALA A 65 8.68 27.84 -23.79
N ASN A 66 9.59 27.63 -24.76
CA ASN A 66 10.27 26.36 -24.95
C ASN A 66 11.12 25.97 -23.72
N ASP A 67 11.82 26.92 -23.12
CA ASP A 67 12.59 26.68 -21.88
C ASP A 67 11.71 26.28 -20.69
N ILE A 68 10.50 26.86 -20.58
CA ILE A 68 9.54 26.45 -19.56
C ILE A 68 9.09 25.01 -19.80
N VAL A 69 8.77 24.65 -21.05
CA VAL A 69 8.35 23.29 -21.41
C VAL A 69 9.46 22.28 -21.13
N ASN A 70 10.70 22.58 -21.53
CA ASN A 70 11.85 21.71 -21.28
C ASN A 70 12.08 21.50 -19.78
N ARG A 71 12.08 22.58 -18.98
CA ARG A 71 12.23 22.47 -17.52
C ARG A 71 11.09 21.69 -16.87
N ALA A 72 9.86 21.86 -17.34
CA ALA A 72 8.72 21.09 -16.84
C ALA A 72 8.92 19.60 -17.12
N GLN A 73 9.41 19.24 -18.30
CA GLN A 73 9.72 17.85 -18.65
C GLN A 73 10.83 17.26 -17.77
N ASP A 74 11.88 18.02 -17.47
CA ASP A 74 12.96 17.61 -16.58
C ASP A 74 12.47 17.37 -15.14
N ILE A 75 11.59 18.25 -14.64
CA ILE A 75 10.97 18.10 -13.33
C ILE A 75 10.13 16.82 -13.29
N ILE A 76 9.33 16.56 -14.32
CA ILE A 76 8.50 15.34 -14.40
C ILE A 76 9.38 14.09 -14.41
N ASN A 77 10.46 14.09 -15.19
CA ASN A 77 11.37 12.96 -15.27
C ASN A 77 12.06 12.70 -13.92
N THR A 78 12.54 13.76 -13.28
CA THR A 78 13.16 13.68 -11.94
C THR A 78 12.18 13.17 -10.89
N ALA A 79 10.93 13.65 -10.91
CA ALA A 79 9.88 13.20 -10.00
C ALA A 79 9.56 11.72 -10.20
N ARG A 80 9.50 11.24 -11.45
CA ARG A 80 9.32 9.82 -11.77
C ARG A 80 10.46 8.96 -11.25
N GLU A 81 11.71 9.39 -11.44
CA GLU A 81 12.87 8.65 -10.92
C GLU A 81 12.89 8.59 -9.38
N LYS A 82 12.58 9.72 -8.72
CA LYS A 82 12.45 9.77 -7.26
C LYS A 82 11.35 8.84 -6.75
N ASN A 83 10.17 8.87 -7.37
CA ASN A 83 9.07 7.97 -7.01
C ASN A 83 9.45 6.50 -7.17
N LYS A 84 10.16 6.16 -8.26
CA LYS A 84 10.66 4.80 -8.45
C LYS A 84 11.61 4.39 -7.31
N LYS A 85 12.56 5.25 -6.94
CA LYS A 85 13.47 4.98 -5.81
C LYS A 85 12.72 4.81 -4.49
N ILE A 86 11.74 5.67 -4.20
CA ILE A 86 10.90 5.55 -2.99
C ILE A 86 10.17 4.21 -2.97
N LEU A 87 9.59 3.78 -4.10
CA LEU A 87 8.88 2.51 -4.19
C LEU A 87 9.82 1.31 -4.00
N ASP A 88 11.00 1.36 -4.63
CA ASP A 88 12.03 0.33 -4.51
C ASP A 88 12.55 0.22 -3.06
N ASP A 89 12.81 1.36 -2.41
CA ASP A 89 13.24 1.42 -1.00
C ASP A 89 12.14 0.92 -0.05
N ALA A 90 10.88 1.32 -0.28
CA ALA A 90 9.75 0.86 0.51
C ALA A 90 9.56 -0.66 0.40
N ASN A 91 9.66 -1.21 -0.82
CA ASN A 91 9.60 -2.66 -1.05
C ASN A 91 10.76 -3.38 -0.35
N ARG A 92 11.98 -2.83 -0.41
CA ARG A 92 13.15 -3.38 0.27
C ARG A 92 12.96 -3.37 1.79
N MET A 93 12.48 -2.27 2.35
CA MET A 93 12.18 -2.15 3.78
C MET A 93 11.05 -3.09 4.20
N TYR A 94 10.02 -3.26 3.38
CA TYR A 94 8.93 -4.19 3.64
C TYR A 94 9.42 -5.64 3.64
N ALA A 95 10.17 -6.04 2.61
CA ALA A 95 10.78 -7.37 2.55
C ALA A 95 11.71 -7.60 3.74
N MET A 96 12.49 -6.59 4.11
CA MET A 96 13.35 -6.65 5.29
C MET A 96 12.54 -6.74 6.58
N LYS A 97 11.41 -6.03 6.76
CA LYS A 97 10.56 -6.11 7.95
C LYS A 97 9.78 -7.43 8.07
N VAL A 98 9.35 -7.99 6.95
CA VAL A 98 8.71 -9.32 6.93
C VAL A 98 9.74 -10.41 7.25
N ASN A 99 10.98 -10.22 6.79
CA ASN A 99 12.08 -11.14 7.05
C ASN A 99 12.74 -10.91 8.43
N ASP A 100 12.75 -9.68 8.95
CA ASP A 100 13.19 -9.29 10.30
C ASP A 100 12.16 -9.76 11.33
N HIS A 101 12.13 -11.07 11.53
CA HIS A 101 12.58 -11.69 12.77
C HIS A 101 11.89 -11.43 14.11
N GLU A 102 10.83 -10.62 14.20
CA GLU A 102 10.07 -10.54 15.46
C GLU A 102 8.67 -11.14 15.35
N ILE A 103 7.88 -10.72 14.35
CA ILE A 103 6.52 -11.24 14.21
C ILE A 103 6.55 -12.72 13.79
N THR A 104 7.30 -13.05 12.74
CA THR A 104 7.40 -14.44 12.25
C THR A 104 8.12 -15.35 13.25
N ARG A 105 9.10 -14.83 14.00
CA ARG A 105 9.81 -15.60 15.03
C ARG A 105 8.93 -15.85 16.25
N GLY A 106 8.27 -14.81 16.76
CA GLY A 106 7.31 -14.92 17.87
C GLY A 106 6.16 -15.88 17.53
N ALA A 107 5.62 -15.79 16.31
CA ALA A 107 4.58 -16.72 15.85
C ALA A 107 5.07 -18.19 15.80
N ARG A 108 6.33 -18.44 15.43
CA ARG A 108 6.92 -19.78 15.45
C ARG A 108 7.19 -20.29 16.85
N GLU A 109 7.72 -19.44 17.73
CA GLU A 109 7.95 -19.78 19.15
C GLU A 109 6.62 -20.10 19.85
N GLU A 110 5.58 -19.30 19.61
CA GLU A 110 4.25 -19.54 20.17
C GLU A 110 3.58 -20.80 19.61
N ALA A 111 3.70 -21.05 18.29
CA ALA A 111 3.22 -22.29 17.69
C ALA A 111 3.92 -23.52 18.31
N ALA A 112 5.24 -23.45 18.53
CA ALA A 112 5.98 -24.53 19.19
C ALA A 112 5.50 -24.75 20.63
N ASN A 113 5.24 -23.68 21.38
CA ASN A 113 4.69 -23.76 22.74
C ASN A 113 3.28 -24.37 22.77
N ILE A 114 2.41 -24.01 21.82
CA ILE A 114 1.06 -24.58 21.69
C ILE A 114 1.15 -26.08 21.43
N ILE A 115 2.01 -26.50 20.50
CA ILE A 115 2.20 -27.92 20.17
C ILE A 115 2.72 -28.69 21.39
N ALA A 116 3.77 -28.18 22.06
CA ALA A 116 4.34 -28.83 23.24
C ALA A 116 3.32 -28.97 24.38
N ASN A 117 2.48 -27.95 24.60
CA ASN A 117 1.43 -28.00 25.61
C ASN A 117 0.33 -28.99 25.23
N ALA A 118 -0.08 -29.03 23.96
CA ALA A 118 -1.06 -29.99 23.46
C ALA A 118 -0.57 -31.44 23.61
N GLU A 119 0.71 -31.71 23.31
CA GLU A 119 1.33 -33.02 23.49
C GLU A 119 1.38 -33.42 24.97
N ALA A 120 1.77 -32.50 25.86
CA ALA A 120 1.80 -32.74 27.30
C ALA A 120 0.40 -33.08 27.85
N GLN A 121 -0.61 -32.32 27.45
CA GLN A 121 -2.00 -32.56 27.83
C GLN A 121 -2.53 -33.88 27.27
N ALA A 122 -2.19 -34.22 26.03
CA ALA A 122 -2.59 -35.49 25.41
C ALA A 122 -1.99 -36.68 26.18
N GLU A 123 -0.71 -36.62 26.55
CA GLU A 123 -0.06 -37.66 27.35
C GLU A 123 -0.64 -37.75 28.77
N GLU A 124 -0.96 -36.63 29.40
CA GLU A 124 -1.64 -36.61 30.68
C GLU A 124 -3.04 -37.24 30.61
N LEU A 125 -3.83 -36.87 29.62
CA LEU A 125 -5.15 -37.44 29.37
C LEU A 125 -5.06 -38.95 29.16
N ARG A 126 -4.09 -39.40 28.35
CA ARG A 126 -3.87 -40.83 28.10
C ARG A 126 -3.52 -41.57 29.39
N ARG A 127 -2.63 -41.03 30.22
CA ARG A 127 -2.29 -41.62 31.53
C ARG A 127 -3.52 -41.70 32.44
N ASN A 128 -4.30 -40.64 32.53
CA ASN A 128 -5.50 -40.60 33.36
C ASN A 128 -6.54 -41.60 32.87
N ALA A 129 -6.74 -41.74 31.56
CA ALA A 129 -7.62 -42.75 30.98
C ALA A 129 -7.16 -44.18 31.33
N HIS A 130 -5.85 -44.47 31.25
CA HIS A 130 -5.32 -45.77 31.64
C HIS A 130 -5.54 -46.07 33.13
N LEU A 131 -5.32 -45.09 34.01
CA LEU A 131 -5.57 -45.23 35.45
C LEU A 131 -7.06 -45.49 35.74
N TYR A 132 -7.94 -44.76 35.06
CA TYR A 132 -9.39 -44.94 35.19
C TYR A 132 -9.83 -46.35 34.74
N VAL A 133 -9.38 -46.80 33.56
CA VAL A 133 -9.67 -48.16 33.07
C VAL A 133 -9.15 -49.22 34.02
N ARG A 134 -7.95 -49.02 34.58
CA ARG A 134 -7.40 -49.94 35.57
C ARG A 134 -8.27 -50.04 36.81
N SER A 135 -8.69 -48.91 37.38
CA SER A 135 -9.59 -48.87 38.54
C SER A 135 -10.91 -49.60 38.24
N LEU A 136 -11.50 -49.34 37.06
CA LEU A 136 -12.73 -50.00 36.65
C LEU A 136 -12.58 -51.51 36.52
N LEU A 137 -11.46 -51.98 35.94
CA LEU A 137 -11.17 -53.41 35.82
C LEU A 137 -10.91 -54.07 37.18
N GLU A 138 -10.30 -53.35 38.12
CA GLU A 138 -10.10 -53.81 39.50
C GLU A 138 -11.44 -53.98 40.22
N ASP A 139 -12.35 -53.01 40.09
CA ASP A 139 -13.71 -53.09 40.65
C ASP A 139 -14.51 -54.26 40.07
N VAL A 140 -14.42 -54.47 38.75
CA VAL A 140 -15.04 -55.62 38.07
C VAL A 140 -14.46 -56.94 38.57
N ASN A 141 -13.13 -57.03 38.68
CA ASN A 141 -12.46 -58.23 39.17
C ASN A 141 -12.88 -58.57 40.60
N ASN A 142 -12.96 -57.58 41.49
CA ASN A 142 -13.42 -57.76 42.87
C ASN A 142 -14.87 -58.25 42.92
N THR A 143 -15.77 -57.61 42.16
CA THR A 143 -17.19 -57.99 42.10
C THR A 143 -17.39 -59.43 41.58
N LEU A 144 -16.64 -59.82 40.55
CA LEU A 144 -16.67 -61.19 40.02
C LEU A 144 -16.09 -62.18 41.04
N GLY A 145 -15.01 -61.82 41.72
CA GLY A 145 -14.41 -62.63 42.79
C GLY A 145 -15.40 -62.92 43.93
N GLU A 146 -16.11 -61.90 44.40
CA GLU A 146 -17.19 -62.04 45.39
C GLU A 146 -18.32 -62.94 44.88
N SER A 147 -18.73 -62.77 43.61
CA SER A 147 -19.79 -63.58 42.99
C SER A 147 -19.40 -65.05 42.88
N ILE A 148 -18.15 -65.34 42.48
CA ILE A 148 -17.62 -66.71 42.41
C ILE A 148 -17.55 -67.32 43.81
N ALA A 149 -17.07 -66.58 44.81
CA ALA A 149 -17.00 -67.07 46.19
C ALA A 149 -18.39 -67.45 46.72
N ARG A 150 -19.42 -66.66 46.40
CA ARG A 150 -20.82 -66.98 46.73
C ARG A 150 -21.31 -68.26 46.04
N VAL A 151 -21.02 -68.43 44.75
CA VAL A 151 -21.39 -69.67 44.01
C VAL A 151 -20.69 -70.90 44.60
N GLN A 152 -19.40 -70.80 44.92
CA GLN A 152 -18.66 -71.91 45.56
C GLN A 152 -19.22 -72.28 46.94
N THR A 153 -19.64 -71.27 47.71
CA THR A 153 -20.27 -71.49 49.01
C THR A 153 -21.59 -72.24 48.85
N ASN A 154 -22.46 -71.77 47.94
CA ASN A 154 -23.74 -72.44 47.64
C ASN A 154 -23.56 -73.88 47.12
N LEU A 155 -22.56 -74.13 46.26
CA LEU A 155 -22.26 -75.48 45.77
C LEU A 155 -21.82 -76.41 46.91
N LYS A 156 -20.96 -75.93 47.81
CA LYS A 156 -20.51 -76.70 48.99
C LYS A 156 -21.67 -77.04 49.93
N GLU A 157 -22.63 -76.13 50.09
CA GLU A 157 -23.86 -76.39 50.86
C GLU A 157 -24.72 -77.48 50.20
N ILE A 158 -24.86 -77.47 48.87
CA ILE A 158 -25.58 -78.51 48.12
C ILE A 158 -24.88 -79.87 48.23
N ASP A 159 -23.57 -79.94 48.02
CA ASP A 159 -22.82 -81.20 48.15
C ASP A 159 -22.97 -81.78 49.56
N SER A 160 -22.89 -80.94 50.59
CA SER A 160 -23.09 -81.37 51.98
C SER A 160 -24.50 -81.86 52.30
N THR A 161 -25.52 -81.44 51.53
CA THR A 161 -26.91 -81.90 51.69
C THR A 161 -27.21 -83.17 50.90
N ILE A 162 -26.52 -83.41 49.78
CA ILE A 162 -26.62 -84.66 49.01
C ILE A 162 -25.93 -85.82 49.74
N ASP A 163 -24.82 -85.58 50.44
CA ASP A 163 -24.10 -86.61 51.21
C ASP A 163 -24.85 -87.08 52.48
N HIS A 164 -26.02 -86.50 52.80
CA HIS A 164 -26.81 -86.78 54.00
C HIS A 164 -28.15 -87.50 53.77
N ASP A 165 -28.44 -87.95 52.53
CA ASP A 165 -29.57 -88.84 52.15
C ASP A 165 -29.05 -90.16 51.56
#